data_AF-A0A382IZA7-F1
#
_entry.id   AF-A0A382IZA7-F1
#
_cell.length_a   1.000
_cell.length_b   1.000
_cell.length_c   1.000
_cell.angle_alpha   90.00
_cell.angle_beta   90.00
_cell.angle_gamma   90.00
#
_symmetry.space_group_name_H-M   'P 1'
#
loop_
_entity.id
_entity.type
_entity.pdbx_description
1 polymer ?
#
loop_
_entity_poly.entity_id
_entity_poly.type
_entity_poly.pdbx_seq_one_letter_code
_entity_poly.pdbx_strand_id
1 'polypeptide(L)'
;MIKATEQESIELLYRGESLSDIPIKDVKLFNKFSKELDLNKLTSDTNYSKDFNIPQHYKDLDVEEYVYNLIPDGGIDIESCKASVEMELELYKARKLYPMLQLVIYIVDTLRKHNLVWGVGRGSSVASYVLYLLGVHRVDSHK
;
A
#
# COMPACT_ATOMS: atom_id res chain seq x y z
N MET A 1 4.99 16.06 -11.52
CA MET A 1 3.69 15.82 -12.17
C MET A 1 3.10 17.18 -12.52
N ILE A 2 2.95 17.49 -13.80
CA ILE A 2 2.38 18.75 -14.27
C ILE A 2 0.86 18.67 -14.03
N LYS A 3 0.29 19.67 -13.36
CA LYS A 3 -1.15 19.73 -13.06
C LYS A 3 -1.80 20.75 -13.98
N ALA A 4 -2.93 20.40 -14.59
CA ALA A 4 -3.67 21.32 -15.44
C ALA A 4 -4.24 22.47 -14.60
N THR A 5 -4.17 23.67 -15.17
CA THR A 5 -4.85 24.86 -14.65
C THR A 5 -6.33 24.88 -15.05
N GLU A 6 -7.12 25.73 -14.39
CA GLU A 6 -8.55 25.87 -14.64
C GLU A 6 -8.86 26.18 -16.11
N GLN A 7 -8.13 27.13 -16.71
CA GLN A 7 -8.33 27.52 -18.10
C GLN A 7 -8.04 26.38 -19.07
N GLU A 8 -6.97 25.63 -18.85
CA GLU A 8 -6.62 24.45 -19.66
C GLU A 8 -7.68 23.35 -19.51
N SER A 9 -8.22 23.15 -18.30
CA SER A 9 -9.26 22.16 -18.01
C SER A 9 -10.59 22.51 -18.70
N ILE A 10 -10.95 23.80 -18.69
CA ILE A 10 -12.14 24.32 -19.37
C ILE A 10 -11.98 24.24 -20.89
N GLU A 11 -10.80 24.56 -21.42
CA GLU A 11 -10.51 24.46 -22.85
C GLU A 11 -10.59 23.01 -23.36
N LEU A 12 -10.10 22.04 -22.57
CA LEU A 12 -10.23 20.61 -22.86
C LEU A 12 -11.69 20.17 -22.92
N LEU A 13 -12.52 20.62 -21.98
CA LEU A 13 -13.97 20.40 -21.99
C LEU A 13 -14.63 20.97 -23.26
N TYR A 14 -14.29 22.20 -23.66
CA TYR A 14 -14.82 22.81 -24.88
C TYR A 14 -14.39 22.08 -26.16
N ARG A 15 -13.25 21.38 -26.13
CA ARG A 15 -12.78 20.53 -27.21
C ARG A 15 -13.42 19.13 -27.21
N GLY A 16 -14.24 18.80 -26.21
CA GLY A 16 -14.89 17.49 -26.07
C GLY A 16 -13.99 16.40 -25.51
N GLU A 17 -12.85 16.78 -24.93
CA GLU A 17 -11.90 15.84 -24.32
C GLU A 17 -12.34 15.43 -22.90
N SER A 18 -12.02 14.19 -22.51
CA SER A 18 -12.34 13.69 -21.17
C SER A 18 -11.36 14.19 -20.11
N LEU A 19 -11.89 14.62 -18.95
CA LEU A 19 -11.11 15.04 -17.79
C LEU A 19 -10.75 13.89 -16.82
N SER A 20 -11.19 12.66 -17.10
CA SER A 20 -11.12 11.53 -16.16
C SER A 20 -9.70 11.27 -15.61
N ASP A 21 -8.68 11.49 -16.42
CA ASP A 21 -7.29 11.15 -16.10
C ASP A 21 -6.39 12.37 -15.88
N ILE A 22 -6.95 13.59 -15.80
CA ILE A 22 -6.18 14.83 -15.74
C ILE A 22 -6.07 15.34 -14.30
N PRO A 23 -4.85 15.44 -13.74
CA PRO A 23 -4.66 15.93 -12.38
C PRO A 23 -4.88 17.45 -12.32
N ILE A 24 -6.00 17.87 -11.74
CA ILE A 24 -6.38 19.27 -11.55
C ILE A 24 -5.72 19.86 -10.31
N LYS A 25 -5.31 21.14 -10.39
CA LYS A 25 -4.55 21.83 -9.34
C LYS A 25 -5.34 22.07 -8.04
N ASP A 26 -6.63 22.43 -8.13
CA ASP A 26 -7.49 22.70 -6.97
C ASP A 26 -8.89 22.05 -7.09
N VAL A 27 -9.06 20.92 -6.39
CA VAL A 27 -10.31 20.13 -6.37
C VAL A 27 -11.44 20.87 -5.63
N LYS A 28 -11.13 21.77 -4.69
CA LYS A 28 -12.16 22.45 -3.87
C LYS A 28 -12.92 23.49 -4.68
N LEU A 29 -12.21 24.24 -5.52
CA LEU A 29 -12.82 25.26 -6.37
C LEU A 29 -13.69 24.62 -7.46
N PHE A 30 -13.21 23.54 -8.09
CA PHE A 30 -14.00 22.76 -9.05
C PHE A 30 -15.32 22.26 -8.44
N ASN A 31 -15.26 21.65 -7.25
CA ASN A 31 -16.44 21.14 -6.55
C ASN A 31 -17.44 22.23 -6.12
N LYS A 32 -17.01 23.49 -6.02
CA LYS A 32 -17.88 24.63 -5.73
C LYS A 32 -18.79 24.94 -6.92
N PHE A 33 -18.22 25.00 -8.12
CA PHE A 33 -18.94 25.33 -9.36
C PHE A 33 -19.60 24.11 -10.02
N SER A 34 -19.18 22.90 -9.69
CA SER A 34 -19.80 21.66 -10.21
C SER A 34 -21.29 21.56 -9.88
N LYS A 35 -21.74 22.14 -8.77
CA LYS A 35 -23.17 22.16 -8.40
C LYS A 35 -24.02 23.08 -9.30
N GLU A 36 -23.45 24.16 -9.81
CA GLU A 36 -24.16 25.11 -10.69
C GLU A 36 -24.18 24.63 -12.14
N LEU A 37 -23.17 23.84 -12.54
CA LEU A 37 -22.99 23.34 -13.89
C LEU A 37 -23.52 21.90 -14.09
N ASP A 38 -24.19 21.33 -13.08
CA ASP A 38 -24.65 19.93 -13.05
C ASP A 38 -23.53 18.92 -13.38
N LEU A 39 -22.30 19.22 -12.95
CA LEU A 39 -21.12 18.39 -13.16
C LEU A 39 -20.89 17.49 -11.95
N ASN A 40 -20.38 16.28 -12.20
CA ASN A 40 -19.96 15.37 -11.14
C ASN A 40 -18.82 15.96 -10.30
N LYS A 41 -18.90 15.83 -8.97
CA LYS A 41 -17.84 16.26 -8.06
C LYS A 41 -16.58 15.41 -8.26
N LEU A 42 -15.43 16.06 -8.28
CA LEU A 42 -14.14 15.39 -8.24
C LEU A 42 -13.81 15.01 -6.80
N THR A 43 -13.52 13.74 -6.57
CA THR A 43 -13.09 13.25 -5.26
C THR A 43 -11.58 13.48 -5.10
N SER A 44 -11.16 14.13 -4.02
CA SER A 44 -9.73 14.26 -3.68
C SER A 44 -9.14 12.97 -3.12
N ASP A 45 -10.00 12.08 -2.65
CA ASP A 45 -9.62 10.81 -2.04
C ASP A 45 -9.33 9.81 -3.14
N THR A 46 -8.04 9.57 -3.38
CA THR A 46 -7.58 8.46 -4.21
C THR A 46 -7.88 7.16 -3.47
N ASN A 47 -9.03 6.54 -3.77
CA ASN A 47 -9.31 5.17 -3.36
C ASN A 47 -8.49 4.24 -4.24
N TYR A 48 -7.26 3.95 -3.82
CA TYR A 48 -6.48 2.87 -4.44
C TYR A 48 -7.20 1.56 -4.18
N SER A 49 -7.53 0.83 -5.25
CA SER A 49 -8.03 -0.54 -5.11
C SER A 49 -6.97 -1.37 -4.40
N LYS A 50 -7.38 -2.05 -3.32
CA LYS A 50 -6.56 -3.00 -2.58
C LYS A 50 -6.82 -4.44 -3.02
N ASP A 51 -7.57 -4.61 -4.11
CA ASP A 51 -7.79 -5.92 -4.72
C ASP A 51 -6.62 -6.24 -5.65
N PHE A 52 -5.68 -7.00 -5.12
CA PHE A 52 -4.51 -7.45 -5.87
C PHE A 52 -4.83 -8.75 -6.60
N ASN A 53 -4.33 -8.88 -7.83
CA ASN A 53 -4.47 -10.11 -8.61
C ASN A 53 -3.42 -11.16 -8.16
N ILE A 54 -3.69 -11.80 -7.02
CA ILE A 54 -2.88 -12.88 -6.44
C ILE A 54 -3.68 -14.17 -6.35
N PRO A 55 -3.02 -15.35 -6.32
CA PRO A 55 -3.71 -16.63 -6.14
C PRO A 55 -4.59 -16.66 -4.88
N GLN A 56 -5.73 -17.35 -4.97
CA GLN A 56 -6.76 -17.34 -3.93
C GLN A 56 -6.24 -17.79 -2.54
N HIS A 57 -5.35 -18.79 -2.51
CA HIS A 57 -4.77 -19.26 -1.24
C HIS A 57 -3.93 -18.22 -0.50
N TYR A 58 -3.37 -17.20 -1.18
CA TYR A 58 -2.73 -16.07 -0.51
C TYR A 58 -3.74 -14.98 -0.11
N LYS A 59 -4.88 -14.86 -0.81
CA LYS A 59 -5.97 -13.94 -0.41
C LYS A 59 -6.66 -14.40 0.87
N ASP A 60 -6.78 -15.71 1.05
CA ASP A 60 -7.42 -16.33 2.22
C ASP A 60 -6.41 -16.61 3.36
N LEU A 61 -5.14 -16.25 3.17
CA LEU A 61 -4.09 -16.45 4.17
C LEU A 61 -4.34 -15.54 5.38
N ASP A 62 -4.32 -16.15 6.58
CA ASP A 62 -4.24 -15.41 7.83
C ASP A 62 -2.83 -14.82 8.00
N VAL A 63 -2.74 -13.52 7.80
CA VAL A 63 -1.47 -12.78 7.89
C VAL A 63 -0.94 -12.75 9.32
N GLU A 64 -1.82 -12.67 10.32
CA GLU A 64 -1.40 -12.63 11.72
C GLU A 64 -0.74 -13.97 12.08
N GLU A 65 -1.43 -15.09 11.84
CA GLU A 65 -0.89 -16.43 12.08
C GLU A 65 0.41 -16.69 11.31
N TYR A 66 0.45 -16.29 10.03
CA TYR A 66 1.65 -16.47 9.20
C TYR A 66 2.87 -15.72 9.76
N VAL A 67 2.69 -14.48 10.21
CA VAL A 67 3.78 -13.69 10.79
C VAL A 67 4.19 -14.22 12.17
N TYR A 68 3.25 -14.67 13.00
CA TYR A 68 3.56 -15.28 14.30
C TYR A 68 4.41 -16.54 14.14
N ASN A 69 4.14 -17.37 13.13
CA ASN A 69 4.92 -18.57 12.82
C ASN A 69 6.34 -18.28 12.33
N LEU A 70 6.64 -17.04 11.93
CA LEU A 70 7.98 -16.62 11.51
C LEU A 70 8.84 -16.08 12.67
N ILE A 71 8.25 -15.86 13.84
CA ILE A 71 8.99 -15.37 15.02
C ILE A 71 9.94 -16.48 15.48
N PRO A 72 11.23 -16.20 15.71
CA PRO A 72 12.17 -17.21 16.17
C PRO A 72 11.81 -17.72 17.58
N ASP A 73 11.70 -19.05 17.72
CA ASP A 73 11.36 -19.73 18.98
C ASP A 73 12.49 -19.70 20.04
N GLY A 74 13.67 -19.18 19.72
CA GLY A 74 14.84 -19.17 20.60
C GLY A 74 15.55 -17.83 20.62
N GLY A 75 15.60 -17.19 21.79
CA GLY A 75 16.31 -15.92 22.00
C GLY A 75 15.97 -15.26 23.34
N ILE A 76 16.81 -14.31 23.76
CA ILE A 76 16.64 -13.55 25.01
C ILE A 76 15.53 -12.47 24.87
N ASP A 77 15.12 -12.14 23.63
CA ASP A 77 14.22 -11.02 23.32
C ASP A 77 12.87 -11.43 22.68
N ILE A 78 12.43 -12.69 22.83
CA ILE A 78 11.20 -13.21 22.18
C ILE A 78 9.97 -12.36 22.54
N GLU A 79 9.84 -11.96 23.81
CA GLU A 79 8.71 -11.18 24.30
C GLU A 79 8.68 -9.76 23.68
N SER A 80 9.86 -9.13 23.56
CA SER A 80 10.04 -7.81 22.93
C SER A 80 9.75 -7.84 21.43
N CYS A 81 10.19 -8.92 20.75
CA CYS A 81 9.89 -9.16 19.34
C CYS A 81 8.38 -9.36 19.12
N LYS A 82 7.73 -10.19 19.93
CA LYS A 82 6.28 -10.41 19.86
C LYS A 82 5.48 -9.11 20.05
N ALA A 83 5.85 -8.30 21.06
CA ALA A 83 5.20 -7.01 21.30
C ALA A 83 5.36 -6.03 20.12
N SER A 84 6.54 -6.03 19.48
CA SER A 84 6.81 -5.20 18.30
C SER A 84 5.97 -5.65 17.08
N VAL A 85 5.88 -6.96 16.85
CA VAL A 85 5.03 -7.55 15.78
C VAL A 85 3.57 -7.20 16.00
N GLU A 86 3.05 -7.39 17.22
CA GLU A 86 1.65 -7.13 17.55
C GLU A 86 1.28 -5.65 17.33
N MET A 87 2.14 -4.74 17.78
CA MET A 87 1.95 -3.31 17.55
C MET A 87 1.92 -2.96 16.05
N GLU A 88 2.81 -3.52 15.23
CA GLU A 88 2.82 -3.29 13.78
C GLU A 88 1.59 -3.91 13.10
N LEU A 89 1.19 -5.13 13.47
CA LEU A 89 0.02 -5.80 12.91
C LEU A 89 -1.26 -5.02 13.19
N GLU A 90 -1.42 -4.45 14.39
CA GLU A 90 -2.54 -3.56 14.73
C GLU A 90 -2.53 -2.29 13.85
N LEU A 91 -1.37 -1.70 13.59
CA LEU A 91 -1.24 -0.54 12.69
C LEU A 91 -1.60 -0.89 11.24
N TYR A 92 -1.23 -2.08 10.77
CA TYR A 92 -1.63 -2.57 9.44
C TYR A 92 -3.14 -2.84 9.37
N LYS A 93 -3.73 -3.37 10.44
CA LYS A 93 -5.17 -3.64 10.57
C LYS A 93 -5.98 -2.34 10.53
N ALA A 94 -5.59 -1.36 11.33
CA ALA A 94 -6.22 -0.04 11.39
C ALA A 94 -6.24 0.67 10.03
N ARG A 95 -5.19 0.45 9.21
CA ARG A 95 -5.08 1.03 7.86
C ARG A 95 -5.65 0.13 6.76
N LYS A 96 -6.21 -1.03 7.10
CA LYS A 96 -6.71 -2.06 6.17
C LYS A 96 -5.65 -2.43 5.12
N LEU A 97 -4.43 -2.71 5.55
CA LEU A 97 -3.28 -2.99 4.68
C LEU A 97 -2.94 -4.49 4.58
N TYR A 98 -3.76 -5.37 5.14
CA TYR A 98 -3.55 -6.82 5.04
C TYR A 98 -3.49 -7.35 3.60
N PRO A 99 -4.32 -6.87 2.64
CA PRO A 99 -4.16 -7.27 1.24
C PRO A 99 -2.77 -6.94 0.67
N MET A 100 -2.14 -5.88 1.18
CA MET A 100 -0.79 -5.48 0.79
C MET A 100 0.25 -6.45 1.37
N LEU A 101 0.09 -6.88 2.63
CA LEU A 101 0.95 -7.90 3.24
C LEU A 101 0.82 -9.26 2.53
N GLN A 102 -0.39 -9.67 2.16
CA GLN A 102 -0.63 -10.89 1.37
C GLN A 102 0.08 -10.84 0.02
N LEU A 103 0.05 -9.70 -0.66
CA LEU A 103 0.80 -9.47 -1.90
C LEU A 103 2.31 -9.61 -1.67
N VAL A 104 2.83 -9.01 -0.60
CA VAL A 104 4.26 -9.09 -0.26
C VAL A 104 4.68 -10.53 0.02
N ILE A 105 3.86 -11.29 0.76
CA ILE A 105 4.08 -12.73 1.01
C ILE A 105 4.14 -13.49 -0.32
N TYR A 106 3.18 -13.28 -1.20
CA TYR A 106 3.14 -13.90 -2.53
C TYR A 106 4.40 -13.57 -3.36
N ILE A 107 4.83 -12.31 -3.37
CA ILE A 107 6.03 -11.88 -4.10
C ILE A 107 7.27 -12.60 -3.55
N VAL A 108 7.47 -12.54 -2.23
CA VAL A 108 8.64 -13.18 -1.60
C VAL A 108 8.64 -14.68 -1.83
N ASP A 109 7.49 -15.34 -1.68
CA ASP A 109 7.39 -16.79 -1.87
C ASP A 109 7.65 -17.18 -3.33
N THR A 110 7.12 -16.42 -4.29
CA THR A 110 7.40 -16.62 -5.73
C THR A 110 8.88 -16.46 -6.03
N LEU A 111 9.53 -15.43 -5.49
CA LEU A 111 10.95 -15.21 -5.68
C LEU A 111 11.79 -16.35 -5.07
N ARG A 112 11.43 -16.84 -3.88
CA ARG A 112 12.09 -18.02 -3.25
C ARG A 112 11.92 -19.26 -4.09
N LYS A 113 10.70 -19.56 -4.54
CA LYS A 113 10.38 -20.73 -5.35
C LYS A 113 11.17 -20.78 -6.66
N HIS A 114 11.45 -19.61 -7.24
CA HIS A 114 12.24 -19.49 -8.47
C HIS A 114 13.74 -19.24 -8.22
N ASN A 115 14.22 -19.31 -6.97
CA ASN A 115 15.61 -19.04 -6.57
C ASN A 115 16.12 -17.67 -7.06
N LEU A 116 15.23 -16.68 -7.10
CA LEU A 116 15.57 -15.32 -7.50
C LEU A 116 16.05 -14.54 -6.27
N VAL A 117 17.15 -13.80 -6.43
CA VAL A 117 17.67 -12.93 -5.39
C VAL A 117 17.05 -11.54 -5.55
N TRP A 118 16.50 -10.98 -4.47
CA TRP A 118 16.08 -9.58 -4.42
C TRP A 118 17.01 -8.77 -3.51
N GLY A 119 16.99 -7.45 -3.69
CA GLY A 119 17.87 -6.53 -2.96
C GLY A 119 17.63 -6.55 -1.45
N VAL A 120 18.60 -6.02 -0.70
CA VAL A 120 18.64 -6.04 0.77
C VAL A 120 17.56 -5.21 1.51
N GLY A 121 16.64 -4.58 0.78
CA GLY A 121 15.68 -3.60 1.30
C GLY A 121 16.19 -2.16 1.17
N ARG A 122 15.30 -1.22 0.82
CA ARG A 122 15.62 0.21 0.68
C ARG A 122 14.45 1.06 1.17
N GLY A 123 14.75 2.26 1.69
CA GLY A 123 13.74 3.23 2.11
C GLY A 123 13.21 3.01 3.53
N SER A 124 12.09 3.67 3.85
CA SER A 124 11.47 3.64 5.19
C SER A 124 10.89 2.28 5.58
N SER A 125 10.65 1.40 4.61
CA SER A 125 10.15 0.03 4.85
C SER A 125 11.13 -0.84 5.65
N VAL A 126 12.41 -0.45 5.74
CA VAL A 126 13.43 -1.14 6.54
C VAL A 126 13.17 -1.02 8.05
N ALA A 127 12.35 -0.06 8.48
CA ALA A 127 12.02 0.12 9.90
C ALA A 127 10.99 -0.90 10.42
N SER A 128 10.31 -1.64 9.55
CA SER A 128 9.27 -2.59 9.96
C SER A 128 9.85 -3.95 10.29
N TYR A 129 9.60 -4.42 11.52
CA TYR A 129 10.02 -5.74 11.95
C TYR A 129 9.17 -6.85 11.29
N VAL A 130 7.89 -6.60 10.99
CA VAL A 130 7.05 -7.55 10.24
C VAL A 130 7.61 -7.78 8.83
N LEU A 131 8.02 -6.72 8.13
CA LEU A 131 8.62 -6.85 6.79
C LEU A 131 9.98 -7.56 6.82
N TYR A 132 10.74 -7.41 7.90
CA TYR A 132 11.95 -8.19 8.15
C TYR A 132 11.65 -9.69 8.27
N LEU A 133 10.67 -10.07 9.11
CA LEU A 133 10.27 -11.48 9.29
C LEU A 133 9.78 -12.12 7.99
N LEU A 134 9.01 -11.38 7.19
CA LEU A 134 8.57 -11.82 5.86
C LEU A 134 9.74 -12.04 4.89
N GLY A 135 10.93 -11.50 5.18
CA GLY A 135 12.12 -11.60 4.35
C GLY A 135 12.14 -10.60 3.19
N VAL A 136 11.41 -9.50 3.30
CA VAL A 136 11.43 -8.39 2.32
C VAL A 136 12.77 -7.68 2.34
N HIS A 137 13.35 -7.52 3.53
CA HIS A 137 14.67 -6.96 3.76
C HIS A 137 15.48 -7.82 4.72
N ARG A 138 16.81 -7.59 4.74
CA ARG A 138 17.76 -8.33 5.59
C ARG A 138 18.30 -7.53 6.77
N VAL A 139 17.80 -6.32 6.96
CA VAL A 139 18.18 -5.45 8.08
C VAL A 139 17.20 -5.70 9.22
N ASP A 140 17.74 -6.10 10.37
CA ASP A 140 16.97 -6.25 11.61
C ASP A 140 16.68 -4.86 12.18
N SER A 141 15.40 -4.49 12.27
CA SER A 141 14.98 -3.21 12.84
C SER A 141 14.92 -3.23 14.38
N HIS A 142 15.06 -4.40 14.99
CA HIS A 142 15.00 -4.59 16.44
C HIS A 142 16.37 -4.49 17.13
N LYS A 143 17.48 -4.55 16.36
CA LYS A 143 18.86 -4.46 16.83
C LYS A 143 19.53 -3.15 16.44
#